data_AF-A0A2H0N6K0-F1
#
_entry.id   AF-A0A2H0N6K0-F1
#
_cell.length_a   1.000
_cell.length_b   1.000
_cell.length_c   1.000
_cell.angle_alpha   90.00
_cell.angle_beta   90.00
_cell.angle_gamma   90.00
#
_symmetry.space_group_name_H-M   'P 1'
#
loop_
_entity.id
_entity.type
_entity.pdbx_description
1 polymer ?
#
loop_
_entity_poly.entity_id
_entity_poly.type
_entity_poly.pdbx_seq_one_letter_code
_entity_poly.pdbx_strand_id
1 'polypeptide(L)'
;MLDLEDLQKKVYENKVKQGFNVTDVAMEFCLTHEELSEAYRAYYKKLPDLGEELADVLIYLLGLSEILGVNLEEELIQKIEKNSKRKYARVDGVLQRVNESL
;
A
#
# COMPACT_ATOMS: atom_id res chain seq x y z
N MET A 1 16.52 -0.04 11.56
CA MET A 1 15.12 -0.39 11.27
C MET A 1 14.70 0.52 10.13
N LEU A 2 13.88 0.04 9.19
CA LEU A 2 13.33 0.91 8.14
C LEU A 2 12.30 1.82 8.81
N ASP A 3 12.43 3.13 8.63
CA ASP A 3 11.47 4.13 9.09
C ASP A 3 10.57 4.48 7.90
N LEU A 4 9.32 4.02 7.94
CA LEU A 4 8.41 4.11 6.80
C LEU A 4 7.80 5.51 6.73
N GLU A 5 7.62 6.17 7.87
CA GLU A 5 7.23 7.58 7.93
C GLU A 5 8.28 8.50 7.26
N ASP A 6 9.57 8.26 7.50
CA ASP A 6 10.65 8.97 6.81
C ASP A 6 10.67 8.72 5.31
N LEU A 7 10.39 7.49 4.85
CA LEU A 7 10.30 7.19 3.43
C LEU A 7 9.09 7.87 2.78
N GLN A 8 7.95 7.87 3.48
CA GLN A 8 6.74 8.56 3.06
C GLN A 8 7.01 10.05 2.78
N LYS A 9 7.68 10.75 3.71
CA LYS A 9 8.10 12.15 3.53
C LYS A 9 9.05 12.31 2.34
N LYS A 10 10.07 11.45 2.21
CA LYS A 10 11.04 11.52 1.10
C LYS A 10 10.40 11.31 -0.28
N VAL A 11 9.43 10.40 -0.38
CA VAL A 11 8.69 10.18 -1.63
C VAL A 11 7.90 11.43 -2.00
N TYR A 12 7.18 12.01 -1.05
CA TYR A 12 6.42 13.23 -1.28
C TYR A 12 7.32 14.41 -1.66
N GLU A 13 8.42 14.64 -0.94
CA GLU A 13 9.40 15.67 -1.25
C GLU A 13 9.96 15.52 -2.67
N ASN A 14 10.25 14.28 -3.10
CA ASN A 14 10.68 14.02 -4.46
C ASN A 14 9.57 14.32 -5.47
N LYS A 15 8.31 13.96 -5.22
CA LYS A 15 7.17 14.34 -6.08
C LYS A 15 7.07 15.85 -6.26
N VAL A 16 7.13 16.60 -5.16
CA VAL A 16 7.12 18.08 -5.19
C VAL A 16 8.30 18.62 -6.00
N LYS A 17 9.51 18.09 -5.74
CA LYS A 17 10.74 18.52 -6.44
C LYS A 17 10.67 18.29 -7.95
N GLN A 18 10.08 17.19 -8.40
CA GLN A 18 9.94 16.88 -9.82
C GLN A 18 8.71 17.54 -10.48
N GLY A 19 7.87 18.23 -9.71
CA GLY A 19 6.64 18.85 -10.21
C GLY A 19 5.55 17.82 -10.55
N PHE A 20 5.57 16.66 -9.92
CA PHE A 20 4.49 15.67 -10.04
C PHE A 20 3.22 16.12 -9.32
N ASN A 21 2.11 15.48 -9.67
CA ASN A 21 0.85 15.70 -8.99
C ASN A 21 0.96 15.35 -7.50
N VAL A 22 0.47 16.27 -6.66
CA VAL A 22 0.34 16.08 -5.20
C VAL A 22 -0.98 16.64 -4.67
N THR A 23 -1.85 17.15 -5.54
CA THR A 23 -3.08 17.87 -5.16
C THR A 23 -4.34 17.20 -5.68
N ASP A 24 -4.29 16.59 -6.87
CA ASP A 24 -5.41 15.77 -7.37
C ASP A 24 -5.33 14.36 -6.78
N VAL A 25 -6.07 14.15 -5.69
CA VAL A 25 -6.13 12.87 -4.99
C VAL A 25 -6.70 11.75 -5.87
N ALA A 26 -7.68 12.06 -6.73
CA ALA A 26 -8.27 11.04 -7.61
C ALA A 26 -7.23 10.54 -8.63
N MET A 27 -6.41 11.44 -9.15
CA MET A 27 -5.27 11.08 -10.00
C MET A 27 -4.26 10.20 -9.26
N GLU A 28 -3.91 10.50 -7.99
CA GLU A 28 -2.97 9.66 -7.23
C GLU A 28 -3.49 8.23 -7.00
N PHE A 29 -4.80 8.06 -6.77
CA PHE A 29 -5.41 6.72 -6.73
C PHE A 29 -5.30 6.01 -8.08
N CYS A 30 -5.50 6.73 -9.19
CA CYS A 30 -5.36 6.15 -10.53
C CYS A 30 -3.93 5.72 -10.81
N LEU A 31 -2.94 6.55 -10.47
CA LEU A 31 -1.52 6.22 -10.63
C LEU A 31 -1.13 5.02 -9.75
N THR A 32 -1.58 4.98 -8.50
CA THR A 32 -1.35 3.81 -7.62
C THR A 32 -1.94 2.52 -8.22
N HIS A 33 -3.11 2.60 -8.87
CA HIS A 33 -3.72 1.45 -9.55
C HIS A 33 -2.98 1.06 -10.84
N GLU A 34 -2.40 2.04 -11.54
CA GLU A 34 -1.54 1.80 -12.71
C GLU A 34 -0.30 0.97 -12.31
N GLU A 35 0.42 1.37 -11.26
CA GLU A 35 1.57 0.59 -10.76
C GLU A 35 1.18 -0.85 -10.38
N LEU A 36 0.01 -1.03 -9.77
CA LEU A 36 -0.46 -2.38 -9.43
C LEU A 36 -0.75 -3.22 -10.70
N SER A 37 -1.21 -2.56 -11.76
CA SER A 37 -1.43 -3.19 -13.06
C SER A 37 -0.11 -3.55 -13.74
N GLU A 38 0.92 -2.73 -13.57
CA GLU A 38 2.28 -2.97 -14.06
C GLU A 38 2.92 -4.18 -13.34
N ALA A 39 2.82 -4.22 -12.00
CA ALA A 39 3.25 -5.37 -11.21
C ALA A 39 2.54 -6.67 -11.60
N TYR A 40 1.22 -6.62 -11.84
CA TYR A 40 0.48 -7.78 -12.34
C TYR A 40 0.96 -8.20 -13.74
N ARG A 41 1.20 -7.24 -14.64
CA ARG A 41 1.73 -7.49 -15.98
C ARG A 41 3.09 -8.18 -15.90
N ALA A 42 4.00 -7.71 -15.04
CA ALA A 42 5.31 -8.30 -14.83
C ALA A 42 5.21 -9.75 -14.33
N TYR A 43 4.35 -10.00 -13.35
CA TYR A 43 4.07 -11.36 -12.85
C TYR A 43 3.52 -12.27 -13.95
N TYR A 44 2.46 -11.84 -14.64
CA TYR A 44 1.76 -12.64 -15.65
C TYR A 44 2.67 -13.00 -16.83
N LYS A 45 3.50 -12.04 -17.28
CA LYS A 45 4.44 -12.22 -18.39
C LYS A 45 5.79 -12.81 -17.97
N LYS A 46 6.02 -13.04 -16.67
CA LYS A 46 7.30 -13.52 -16.11
C LYS A 46 8.48 -12.60 -16.48
N LEU A 47 8.25 -11.30 -16.41
CA LEU A 47 9.28 -10.30 -16.67
C LEU A 47 10.28 -10.23 -15.48
N PRO A 48 11.53 -9.80 -15.71
CA PRO A 48 12.56 -9.75 -14.68
C PRO A 48 12.38 -8.60 -13.68
N ASP A 49 11.46 -7.67 -13.94
CA ASP A 49 11.22 -6.40 -13.25
C ASP A 49 10.13 -6.46 -12.17
N LEU A 50 9.52 -7.63 -11.90
CA LEU A 50 8.44 -7.75 -10.91
C LEU A 50 8.77 -7.14 -9.54
N GLY A 51 10.03 -7.25 -9.10
CA GLY A 51 10.47 -6.66 -7.83
C GLY A 51 10.49 -5.13 -7.83
N GLU A 52 10.81 -4.51 -8.97
CA GLU A 52 10.81 -3.06 -9.18
C GLU A 52 9.37 -2.54 -9.21
N GLU A 53 8.51 -3.18 -9.98
CA GLU A 53 7.10 -2.82 -10.10
C GLU A 53 6.34 -2.93 -8.76
N LEU A 54 6.67 -3.93 -7.93
CA LEU A 54 6.13 -4.02 -6.56
C LEU A 54 6.62 -2.88 -5.65
N ALA A 55 7.85 -2.39 -5.88
CA ALA A 55 8.37 -1.25 -5.15
C ALA A 55 7.66 0.05 -5.60
N ASP A 56 7.34 0.19 -6.89
CA ASP A 56 6.60 1.34 -7.40
C ASP A 56 5.19 1.44 -6.81
N VAL A 57 4.48 0.31 -6.66
CA VAL A 57 3.22 0.25 -5.91
C VAL A 57 3.38 0.82 -4.50
N LEU A 58 4.44 0.42 -3.80
CA LEU A 58 4.71 0.90 -2.44
C LEU A 58 5.05 2.39 -2.44
N ILE A 59 5.85 2.88 -3.39
CA ILE A 59 6.23 4.29 -3.51
C ILE A 59 4.98 5.14 -3.73
N TYR A 60 4.09 4.77 -4.64
CA TYR A 60 2.86 5.53 -4.85
C TYR A 60 1.92 5.48 -3.64
N LEU A 61 1.80 4.34 -2.96
CA LEU A 61 1.01 4.25 -1.73
C LEU A 61 1.58 5.13 -0.61
N LEU A 62 2.91 5.20 -0.48
CA LEU A 62 3.58 6.10 0.46
C LEU A 62 3.29 7.57 0.11
N GLY A 63 3.49 7.96 -1.14
CA GLY A 63 3.20 9.32 -1.60
C GLY A 63 1.74 9.73 -1.37
N LEU A 64 0.80 8.85 -1.71
CA LEU A 64 -0.64 9.04 -1.46
C LEU A 64 -0.94 9.17 0.03
N SER A 65 -0.30 8.37 0.88
CA SER A 65 -0.49 8.44 2.35
C SER A 65 -0.03 9.80 2.92
N GLU A 66 1.10 10.33 2.45
CA GLU A 66 1.55 11.68 2.84
C GLU A 66 0.57 12.76 2.39
N ILE A 67 0.10 12.69 1.14
CA ILE A 67 -0.89 13.64 0.58
C ILE A 67 -2.18 13.65 1.41
N LEU A 68 -2.60 12.48 1.92
CA LEU A 68 -3.80 12.34 2.74
C LEU A 68 -3.56 12.63 4.24
N GLY A 69 -2.32 12.88 4.67
CA GLY A 69 -1.97 13.08 6.08
C GLY A 69 -2.12 11.82 6.94
N VAL A 70 -1.95 10.65 6.34
CA VAL A 70 -2.03 9.35 7.03
C VAL A 70 -0.62 8.89 7.40
N ASN A 71 -0.38 8.58 8.67
CA ASN A 71 0.85 7.88 9.07
C ASN A 71 0.71 6.38 8.71
N LEU A 72 1.26 5.98 7.57
CA LEU A 72 1.11 4.60 7.10
C LEU A 72 1.82 3.58 7.99
N GLU A 73 2.91 3.97 8.67
CA GLU A 73 3.63 3.09 9.59
C GLU A 73 2.76 2.70 10.79
N GLU A 74 2.13 3.70 11.43
CA GLU A 74 1.23 3.48 12.56
C GLU A 74 0.03 2.60 12.16
N GLU A 75 -0.62 2.91 11.03
CA GLU A 75 -1.74 2.13 10.50
C GLU A 75 -1.33 0.68 10.20
N LEU A 76 -0.15 0.48 9.62
CA LEU A 76 0.39 -0.85 9.32
C LEU A 76 0.63 -1.66 10.60
N ILE A 77 1.30 -1.08 11.60
CA ILE A 77 1.60 -1.73 12.88
C ILE A 77 0.28 -2.14 13.57
N GLN A 78 -0.66 -1.21 13.69
CA GLN A 78 -1.97 -1.47 14.29
C GLN A 78 -2.73 -2.57 13.53
N LYS A 79 -2.68 -2.54 12.20
CA LYS A 79 -3.37 -3.53 11.36
C LYS A 79 -2.77 -4.92 11.50
N ILE A 80 -1.44 -5.04 11.55
CA ILE A 80 -0.74 -6.31 11.76
C ILE A 80 -1.13 -6.90 13.12
N GLU A 81 -1.11 -6.09 14.18
CA GLU A 81 -1.52 -6.54 15.51
C GLU A 81 -3.00 -6.96 15.55
N LYS A 82 -3.89 -6.18 14.94
CA LYS A 82 -5.31 -6.54 14.83
C LYS A 82 -5.50 -7.85 14.05
N ASN A 83 -4.74 -8.04 12.97
CA ASN A 83 -4.84 -9.22 12.11
C ASN A 83 -4.31 -10.48 12.80
N SER A 84 -3.22 -10.39 13.58
CA SER A 84 -2.64 -11.53 14.30
C SER A 84 -3.59 -12.11 15.36
N LYS A 85 -4.47 -11.26 15.91
CA LYS A 85 -5.50 -11.66 16.88
C LYS A 85 -6.78 -12.20 16.23
N ARG A 86 -6.92 -12.16 14.90
CA ARG A 86 -8.13 -12.66 14.21
C ARG A 86 -8.24 -14.18 14.33
N LYS A 87 -9.42 -14.64 14.72
CA LYS A 87 -9.78 -16.05 14.68
C LYS A 87 -10.61 -16.33 13.45
N TYR A 88 -10.31 -17.46 12.81
CA TYR A 88 -11.04 -17.95 11.66
C TYR A 88 -11.53 -19.37 11.93
N ALA A 89 -12.72 -19.69 11.44
CA ALA A 89 -13.26 -21.04 11.43
C ALA A 89 -13.88 -21.32 10.07
N ARG A 90 -13.93 -22.60 9.69
CA ARG A 90 -14.66 -23.01 8.50
C ARG A 90 -16.14 -23.12 8.84
N VAL A 91 -16.96 -22.31 8.18
CA VAL A 91 -18.42 -22.40 8.21
C VAL A 91 -18.86 -22.71 6.79
N ASP A 92 -19.52 -23.85 6.60
CA ASP A 92 -19.93 -24.40 5.28
C ASP A 92 -18.78 -24.50 4.27
N GLY A 93 -17.59 -24.92 4.73
CA GLY A 93 -16.40 -25.10 3.91
C GLY A 93 -15.62 -23.81 3.60
N VAL A 94 -16.17 -22.64 3.90
CA VAL A 94 -15.55 -21.33 3.68
C VAL A 94 -14.85 -20.86 4.94
N LEU A 95 -13.61 -20.35 4.81
CA LEU A 95 -12.89 -19.76 5.94
C LEU A 95 -13.54 -18.40 6.28
N GLN A 96 -14.24 -18.34 7.41
CA GLN A 96 -14.92 -17.13 7.89
C GLN A 96 -14.26 -16.63 9.16
N ARG A 97 -14.21 -15.31 9.34
CA ARG A 97 -13.73 -14.68 10.57
C ARG A 97 -14.77 -14.92 11.67
N VAL A 98 -14.36 -15.53 12.78
CA VAL A 98 -15.23 -15.85 13.93
C VAL A 98 -14.73 -15.10 15.16
N ASN A 99 -15.18 -13.85 15.29
CA ASN A 99 -15.19 -13.04 16.51
C ASN A 99 -15.40 -11.57 16.13
N GLU A 100 -16.56 -11.03 16.50
CA GLU A 100 -16.79 -9.64 16.89
C GLU A 100 -18.05 -9.67 17.78
N SER A 101 -17.87 -10.01 19.05
CA SER A 101 -18.76 -9.43 20.06
C SER A 101 -18.35 -7.97 20.14
N LEU A 102 -19.26 -7.07 19.74
CA LEU A 102 -19.16 -5.63 19.98
C LEU A 102 -18.95 -5.34 21.46
#